data_AF-A0A3N5RLU8-F1
#
_entry.id   AF-A0A3N5RLU8-F1
#
_cell.length_a   1.000
_cell.length_b   1.000
_cell.length_c   1.000
_cell.angle_alpha   90.00
_cell.angle_beta   90.00
_cell.angle_gamma   90.00
#
_symmetry.space_group_name_H-M   'P 1'
#
loop_
_entity.id
_entity.type
_entity.pdbx_description
1 polymer ?
#
loop_
_entity_poly.entity_id
_entity_poly.type
_entity_poly.pdbx_seq_one_letter_code
_entity_poly.pdbx_strand_id
1 'polypeptide(L)'
;MRRFDSGKVQNQLLNQLERQEKNVAFQRDRFLKFKLPEICNRLGQALLMDKVIEMENPAGLNALLEQGLQKLLRLSEFDYKYFVAPLRDLIAKPNPISLFITQYILETVIQDPAVVDIFGTDQEIYKVVNKVISQINQKFEKAEEEILEQLSHNKTLTAGSREYDIALDQLVRKKLGEPQKM
;
A
#
# COMPACT_ATOMS: atom_id res chain seq x y z
N MET A 1 -14.55 -4.41 -47.77
CA MET A 1 -14.23 -5.09 -46.48
C MET A 1 -13.41 -4.12 -45.64
N ARG A 2 -14.02 -3.42 -44.67
CA ARG A 2 -13.29 -2.45 -43.82
C ARG A 2 -12.39 -3.24 -42.87
N ARG A 3 -11.07 -3.19 -43.07
CA ARG A 3 -10.10 -3.66 -42.07
C ARG A 3 -10.17 -2.67 -40.91
N PHE A 4 -10.87 -3.02 -39.84
CA PHE A 4 -10.79 -2.27 -38.60
C PHE A 4 -9.33 -2.24 -38.16
N ASP A 5 -8.87 -1.07 -37.74
CA ASP A 5 -7.51 -0.74 -37.29
C ASP A 5 -7.22 -1.40 -35.92
N SER A 6 -7.52 -2.70 -35.79
CA SER A 6 -7.60 -3.44 -34.54
C SER A 6 -6.28 -3.45 -33.79
N GLY A 7 -5.15 -3.48 -34.51
CA GLY A 7 -3.81 -3.39 -33.92
C GLY A 7 -3.51 -2.04 -33.27
N LYS A 8 -3.98 -0.92 -33.83
CA LYS A 8 -3.78 0.41 -33.21
C LYS A 8 -4.63 0.59 -31.97
N VAL A 9 -5.89 0.17 -32.03
CA VAL A 9 -6.80 0.21 -30.86
C VAL A 9 -6.28 -0.70 -29.75
N GLN A 10 -5.84 -1.92 -30.09
CA GLN A 10 -5.24 -2.85 -29.14
C GLN A 10 -3.98 -2.28 -28.48
N ASN A 11 -3.05 -1.72 -29.27
CA ASN A 11 -1.83 -1.11 -28.73
C ASN A 11 -2.12 0.12 -27.85
N GLN A 12 -3.12 0.93 -28.20
CA GLN A 12 -3.56 2.05 -27.37
C GLN A 12 -4.13 1.57 -26.04
N LEU A 13 -4.95 0.52 -26.05
CA LEU A 13 -5.50 -0.08 -24.83
C LEU A 13 -4.40 -0.69 -23.94
N LEU A 14 -3.46 -1.43 -24.54
CA LEU A 14 -2.27 -1.95 -23.83
C LEU A 14 -1.48 -0.81 -23.17
N ASN A 15 -1.15 0.24 -23.92
CA ASN A 15 -0.42 1.38 -23.39
C ASN A 15 -1.16 2.10 -22.26
N GLN A 16 -2.49 2.17 -22.31
CA GLN A 16 -3.30 2.76 -21.25
C GLN A 16 -3.28 1.89 -19.99
N LEU A 17 -3.44 0.58 -20.15
CA LEU A 17 -3.39 -0.38 -19.05
C LEU A 17 -2.02 -0.35 -18.35
N GLU A 18 -0.92 -0.40 -19.11
CA GLU A 18 0.43 -0.31 -18.55
C GLU A 18 0.66 1.00 -17.78
N ARG A 19 0.13 2.12 -18.28
CA ARG A 19 0.21 3.42 -17.58
C ARG A 19 -0.57 3.39 -16.28
N GLN A 20 -1.79 2.83 -16.30
CA GLN A 20 -2.61 2.70 -15.10
C GLN A 20 -1.92 1.83 -14.05
N GLU A 21 -1.37 0.68 -14.45
CA GLU A 21 -0.64 -0.21 -13.55
C GLU A 21 0.59 0.46 -12.93
N LYS A 22 1.39 1.17 -13.74
CA LYS A 22 2.54 1.95 -13.25
C LYS A 22 2.12 3.04 -12.28
N ASN A 23 1.02 3.74 -12.57
CA ASN A 23 0.49 4.77 -11.68
C ASN A 23 0.02 4.19 -10.34
N VAL A 24 -0.68 3.05 -10.36
CA VAL A 24 -1.11 2.35 -9.14
C VAL A 24 0.10 1.88 -8.33
N ALA A 25 1.11 1.31 -8.98
CA ALA A 25 2.34 0.89 -8.31
C ALA A 25 3.08 2.08 -7.68
N PHE A 26 3.17 3.21 -8.38
CA PHE A 26 3.76 4.45 -7.87
C PHE A 26 3.00 5.01 -6.67
N GLN A 27 1.68 5.09 -6.74
CA GLN A 27 0.84 5.54 -5.63
C GLN A 27 0.99 4.63 -4.41
N ARG A 28 1.01 3.32 -4.62
CA ARG A 28 1.22 2.33 -3.55
C ARG A 28 2.58 2.49 -2.87
N ASP A 29 3.65 2.61 -3.65
CA ASP A 29 5.01 2.82 -3.13
C ASP A 29 5.10 4.11 -2.32
N ARG A 30 4.54 5.20 -2.84
CA ARG A 30 4.47 6.48 -2.14
C ARG A 30 3.68 6.36 -0.84
N PHE A 31 2.48 5.80 -0.88
CA PHE A 31 1.65 5.58 0.30
C PHE A 31 2.43 4.85 1.41
N LEU A 32 3.06 3.73 1.07
CA LEU A 32 3.84 2.95 2.02
C LEU A 32 5.04 3.76 2.55
N LYS A 33 5.81 4.44 1.71
CA LYS A 33 6.99 5.23 2.15
C LYS A 33 6.64 6.33 3.15
N PHE A 34 5.51 7.02 2.99
CA PHE A 34 5.08 8.06 3.94
C PHE A 34 4.39 7.50 5.17
N LYS A 35 3.71 6.35 5.05
CA LYS A 35 2.81 5.84 6.09
C LYS A 35 3.30 4.59 6.80
N LEU A 36 4.44 4.01 6.44
CA LEU A 36 4.94 2.78 7.04
C LEU A 36 4.97 2.80 8.58
N PRO A 37 5.50 3.84 9.27
CA PRO A 37 5.45 3.87 10.73
C PRO A 37 4.02 3.91 11.30
N GLU A 38 3.13 4.67 10.68
CA GLU A 38 1.71 4.75 11.06
C GLU A 38 1.00 3.41 10.83
N ILE A 39 1.29 2.75 9.71
CA ILE A 39 0.76 1.44 9.35
C ILE A 39 1.22 0.39 10.35
N CYS A 40 2.52 0.29 10.65
CA CYS A 40 3.05 -0.69 11.61
C CYS A 40 2.39 -0.53 12.98
N ASN A 41 2.36 0.71 13.50
CA ASN A 41 1.79 0.97 14.83
C ASN A 41 0.30 0.62 14.89
N ARG A 42 -0.50 1.12 13.93
CA ARG A 42 -1.95 0.90 13.93
C ARG A 42 -2.33 -0.55 13.63
N LEU A 43 -1.58 -1.24 12.76
CA LEU A 43 -1.79 -2.67 12.52
C LEU A 43 -1.41 -3.49 13.75
N GLY A 44 -0.24 -3.25 14.34
CA GLY A 44 0.19 -3.99 15.53
C GLY A 44 -0.82 -3.85 16.67
N GLN A 45 -1.31 -2.63 16.92
CA GLN A 45 -2.38 -2.40 17.89
C GLN A 45 -3.66 -3.15 17.53
N ALA A 46 -4.14 -3.05 16.29
CA ALA A 46 -5.39 -3.70 15.87
C ALA A 46 -5.31 -5.23 15.96
N LEU A 47 -4.19 -5.83 15.53
CA LEU A 47 -3.99 -7.28 15.54
C LEU A 47 -3.95 -7.84 16.97
N LEU A 48 -3.37 -7.11 17.92
CA LEU A 48 -3.37 -7.49 19.34
C LEU A 48 -4.74 -7.27 19.99
N MET A 49 -5.36 -6.10 19.77
CA MET A 49 -6.64 -5.75 20.40
C MET A 49 -7.81 -6.60 19.90
N ASP A 50 -7.85 -6.89 18.60
CA ASP A 50 -8.87 -7.75 17.99
C ASP A 50 -8.54 -9.25 18.18
N LYS A 51 -7.49 -9.56 18.96
CA LYS A 51 -7.01 -10.92 19.28
C LYS A 51 -6.75 -11.77 18.04
N VAL A 52 -6.25 -11.15 16.98
CA VAL A 52 -5.80 -11.86 15.78
C VAL A 52 -4.46 -12.54 16.02
N ILE A 53 -3.58 -11.91 16.80
CA ILE A 53 -2.26 -12.45 17.14
C ILE A 53 -2.09 -12.41 18.65
N GLU A 54 -1.65 -13.53 19.22
CA GLU A 54 -1.17 -13.61 20.60
C GLU A 54 0.34 -13.79 20.60
N MET A 55 1.04 -13.00 21.41
CA MET A 55 2.50 -13.01 21.49
C MET A 55 2.96 -12.97 22.94
N GLU A 56 4.07 -13.65 23.25
CA GLU A 56 4.74 -13.58 24.55
C GLU A 56 5.28 -12.16 24.81
N ASN A 57 5.81 -11.52 23.76
CA ASN A 57 6.31 -10.15 23.80
C ASN A 57 5.64 -9.28 22.73
N PRO A 58 4.55 -8.57 23.07
CA PRO A 58 3.84 -7.70 22.13
C PRO A 58 4.68 -6.57 21.51
N ALA A 59 5.81 -6.21 22.12
CA ALA A 59 6.68 -5.15 21.60
C ALA A 59 7.37 -5.54 20.27
N GLY A 60 7.52 -6.84 20.00
CA GLY A 60 8.17 -7.35 18.78
C GLY A 60 7.31 -7.25 17.52
N LEU A 61 5.98 -7.16 17.65
CA LEU A 61 5.07 -7.24 16.50
C LEU A 61 5.31 -6.13 15.47
N ASN A 62 5.55 -4.90 15.92
CA ASN A 62 5.79 -3.77 15.03
C ASN A 62 7.03 -3.98 14.16
N ALA A 63 8.08 -4.60 14.71
CA ALA A 63 9.29 -4.91 13.96
C ALA A 63 9.06 -5.99 12.91
N LEU A 64 8.28 -7.03 13.22
CA LEU A 64 7.89 -8.07 12.25
C LEU A 64 7.06 -7.47 11.11
N LEU A 65 6.07 -6.62 11.44
CA LEU A 65 5.26 -5.93 10.44
C LEU A 65 6.10 -5.00 9.57
N GLU A 66 7.05 -4.27 10.17
CA GLU A 66 7.97 -3.42 9.43
C GLU A 66 8.83 -4.23 8.44
N GLN A 67 9.37 -5.38 8.87
CA GLN A 67 10.10 -6.28 7.98
C GLN A 67 9.24 -6.76 6.80
N GLY A 68 7.98 -7.13 7.05
CA GLY A 68 7.03 -7.51 6.01
C GLY A 68 6.76 -6.39 5.01
N LEU A 69 6.52 -5.17 5.49
CA LEU A 69 6.27 -4.01 4.63
C LEU A 69 7.50 -3.57 3.84
N GLN A 70 8.68 -3.62 4.44
CA GLN A 70 9.95 -3.38 3.72
C GLN A 70 10.19 -4.46 2.65
N LYS A 71 9.85 -5.72 2.93
CA LYS A 71 9.88 -6.79 1.93
C LYS A 71 8.93 -6.47 0.78
N LEU A 72 7.68 -6.11 1.05
CA LEU A 72 6.69 -5.74 0.03
C LEU A 72 7.20 -4.66 -0.94
N LEU A 73 7.91 -3.66 -0.43
CA LEU A 73 8.46 -2.57 -1.24
C LEU A 73 9.60 -3.00 -2.18
N ARG A 74 10.22 -4.15 -1.93
CA ARG A 74 11.35 -4.69 -2.70
C ARG A 74 10.97 -5.83 -3.64
N LEU A 75 9.73 -6.35 -3.54
CA LEU A 75 9.30 -7.48 -4.36
C LEU A 75 9.08 -7.08 -5.81
N SER A 76 9.47 -7.97 -6.73
CA SER A 76 8.99 -7.89 -8.10
C SER A 76 7.50 -8.22 -8.16
N GLU A 77 6.84 -7.84 -9.26
CA GLU A 77 5.44 -8.17 -9.46
C GLU A 77 5.19 -9.69 -9.47
N PHE A 78 6.12 -10.45 -10.05
CA PHE A 78 6.08 -11.91 -10.07
C PHE A 78 6.17 -12.48 -8.66
N ASP A 79 7.16 -12.04 -7.87
CA ASP A 79 7.36 -12.53 -6.50
C ASP A 79 6.17 -12.18 -5.60
N TYR A 80 5.61 -10.98 -5.77
CA TYR A 80 4.38 -10.59 -5.09
C TYR A 80 3.23 -11.54 -5.45
N LYS A 81 2.97 -11.78 -6.74
CA LYS A 81 1.88 -12.65 -7.21
C LYS A 81 2.06 -14.09 -6.75
N TYR A 82 3.30 -14.58 -6.74
CA TYR A 82 3.64 -15.91 -6.23
C TYR A 82 3.38 -16.00 -4.72
N PHE A 83 3.85 -15.02 -3.95
CA PHE A 83 3.70 -15.02 -2.50
C PHE A 83 2.23 -15.02 -2.09
N VAL A 84 1.40 -14.17 -2.68
CA VAL A 84 -0.04 -14.06 -2.33
C VAL A 84 -0.93 -15.07 -3.04
N ALA A 85 -0.36 -15.99 -3.84
CA ALA A 85 -1.12 -16.98 -4.59
C ALA A 85 -2.10 -17.81 -3.73
N PRO A 86 -1.74 -18.24 -2.50
CA PRO A 86 -2.66 -19.01 -1.65
C PRO A 86 -3.96 -18.27 -1.31
N LEU A 87 -3.93 -16.94 -1.23
CA LEU A 87 -5.08 -16.10 -0.87
C LEU A 87 -5.67 -15.34 -2.07
N ARG A 88 -5.24 -15.63 -3.31
CA ARG A 88 -5.63 -14.82 -4.48
C ARG A 88 -7.15 -14.70 -4.66
N ASP A 89 -7.87 -15.76 -4.31
CA ASP A 89 -9.32 -15.86 -4.50
C ASP A 89 -10.09 -15.60 -3.18
N LEU A 90 -9.42 -15.07 -2.14
CA LEU A 90 -10.01 -14.80 -0.82
C LEU A 90 -11.22 -13.86 -0.89
N ILE A 91 -11.13 -12.81 -1.71
CA ILE A 91 -12.24 -11.91 -2.07
C ILE A 91 -12.08 -11.41 -3.50
N ALA A 92 -13.17 -10.93 -4.11
CA ALA A 92 -13.19 -10.58 -5.55
C ALA A 92 -12.24 -9.45 -5.97
N LYS A 93 -11.99 -8.46 -5.10
CA LYS A 93 -11.12 -7.30 -5.38
C LYS A 93 -10.34 -6.91 -4.13
N PRO A 94 -9.30 -7.68 -3.77
CA PRO A 94 -8.55 -7.40 -2.56
C PRO A 94 -7.65 -6.18 -2.72
N ASN A 95 -7.56 -5.34 -1.69
CA ASN A 95 -6.46 -4.41 -1.52
C ASN A 95 -5.13 -5.20 -1.55
N PRO A 96 -4.19 -4.88 -2.46
CA PRO A 96 -2.93 -5.63 -2.61
C PRO A 96 -2.05 -5.63 -1.36
N ILE A 97 -1.96 -4.48 -0.66
CA ILE A 97 -1.17 -4.37 0.58
C ILE A 97 -1.80 -5.26 1.66
N SER A 98 -3.12 -5.19 1.82
CA SER A 98 -3.82 -5.99 2.83
C SER A 98 -3.73 -7.49 2.53
N LEU A 99 -3.81 -7.89 1.26
CA LEU A 99 -3.65 -9.29 0.86
C LEU A 99 -2.25 -9.80 1.19
N PHE A 100 -1.23 -9.00 0.85
CA PHE A 100 0.16 -9.33 1.17
C PHE A 100 0.38 -9.46 2.67
N ILE A 101 -0.08 -8.50 3.47
CA ILE A 101 0.11 -8.54 4.92
C ILE A 101 -0.64 -9.74 5.53
N THR A 102 -1.84 -10.06 5.03
CA THR A 102 -2.59 -11.25 5.48
C THR A 102 -1.78 -12.52 5.23
N GLN A 103 -1.24 -12.69 4.01
CA GLN A 103 -0.36 -13.82 3.71
C GLN A 103 0.92 -13.81 4.55
N TYR A 104 1.51 -12.62 4.76
CA TYR A 104 2.72 -12.48 5.57
C TYR A 104 2.49 -12.88 7.03
N ILE A 105 1.31 -12.55 7.57
CA ILE A 105 0.89 -12.99 8.91
C ILE A 105 0.81 -14.52 8.96
N LEU A 106 0.08 -15.11 8.01
CA LEU A 106 -0.18 -16.56 7.96
C LEU A 106 1.05 -17.41 7.64
N GLU A 107 2.01 -16.89 6.88
CA GLU A 107 3.16 -17.66 6.40
C GLU A 107 4.44 -17.37 7.18
N THR A 108 4.63 -16.11 7.60
CA THR A 108 5.90 -15.64 8.17
C THR A 108 5.77 -15.26 9.64
N VAL A 109 4.77 -14.46 10.02
CA VAL A 109 4.61 -14.06 11.43
C VAL A 109 4.30 -15.27 12.30
N ILE A 110 3.48 -16.23 11.83
CA ILE A 110 3.17 -17.46 12.57
C ILE A 110 4.40 -18.30 12.94
N GLN A 111 5.52 -18.12 12.21
CA GLN A 111 6.76 -18.87 12.43
C GLN A 111 7.69 -18.18 13.44
N ASP A 112 7.37 -16.95 13.88
CA ASP A 112 8.19 -16.24 14.86
C ASP A 112 8.04 -16.89 16.25
N PRO A 113 9.15 -17.24 16.95
CA PRO A 113 9.08 -17.91 18.24
C PRO A 113 8.36 -17.14 19.35
N ALA A 114 8.24 -15.81 19.23
CA ALA A 114 7.51 -14.99 20.19
C ALA A 114 5.99 -14.96 19.92
N VAL A 115 5.53 -15.50 18.79
CA VAL A 115 4.11 -15.66 18.47
C VAL A 115 3.61 -16.96 19.09
N VAL A 116 2.62 -16.83 19.96
CA VAL A 116 1.98 -17.96 20.64
C VAL A 116 0.96 -18.61 19.72
N ASP A 117 0.09 -17.79 19.11
CA ASP A 117 -0.93 -18.27 18.18
C ASP A 117 -1.46 -17.14 17.27
N ILE A 118 -2.12 -17.53 16.18
CA ILE A 118 -2.84 -16.65 15.26
C ILE A 118 -4.28 -17.13 15.14
N PHE A 119 -5.23 -16.25 15.46
CA PHE A 119 -6.66 -16.57 15.51
C PHE A 119 -7.44 -15.92 14.36
N GLY A 120 -8.51 -16.61 13.98
CA GLY A 120 -9.46 -16.17 12.94
C GLY A 120 -9.20 -16.84 11.60
N THR A 121 -10.21 -16.81 10.74
CA THR A 121 -10.10 -17.25 9.34
C THR A 121 -9.29 -16.24 8.52
N ASP A 122 -8.72 -16.67 7.39
CA ASP A 122 -8.02 -15.80 6.44
C ASP A 122 -8.82 -14.54 6.09
N GLN A 123 -10.14 -14.67 5.97
CA GLN A 123 -11.03 -13.57 5.64
C GLN A 123 -11.23 -12.61 6.84
N GLU A 124 -11.25 -13.11 8.07
CA GLU A 124 -11.33 -12.28 9.28
C GLU A 124 -10.04 -11.50 9.51
N ILE A 125 -8.89 -12.16 9.37
CA ILE A 125 -7.57 -11.53 9.43
C ILE A 125 -7.48 -10.43 8.35
N TYR A 126 -7.85 -10.76 7.12
CA TYR A 126 -7.88 -9.80 6.02
C TYR A 126 -8.78 -8.59 6.33
N LYS A 127 -9.96 -8.79 6.93
CA LYS A 127 -10.87 -7.69 7.28
C LYS A 127 -10.23 -6.73 8.28
N VAL A 128 -9.56 -7.23 9.30
CA VAL A 128 -8.86 -6.40 10.30
C VAL A 128 -7.75 -5.59 9.63
N VAL A 129 -6.89 -6.26 8.86
CA VAL A 129 -5.80 -5.62 8.12
C VAL A 129 -6.33 -4.57 7.14
N ASN A 130 -7.31 -4.93 6.32
CA ASN A 130 -7.88 -4.05 5.29
C ASN A 130 -8.58 -2.84 5.88
N LYS A 131 -9.25 -2.98 7.04
CA LYS A 131 -9.85 -1.86 7.75
C LYS A 131 -8.80 -0.81 8.13
N VAL A 132 -7.67 -1.24 8.70
CA VAL A 132 -6.59 -0.31 9.10
C VAL A 132 -5.96 0.34 7.87
N ILE A 133 -5.57 -0.45 6.87
CA ILE A 133 -4.94 0.06 5.64
C ILE A 133 -5.84 1.06 4.92
N SER A 134 -7.13 0.73 4.74
CA SER A 134 -8.09 1.60 4.05
C SER A 134 -8.27 2.93 4.78
N GLN A 135 -8.33 2.92 6.12
CA GLN A 135 -8.45 4.16 6.90
C GLN A 135 -7.22 5.06 6.80
N ILE A 136 -6.02 4.49 6.75
CA ILE A 136 -4.79 5.26 6.58
C ILE A 136 -4.73 5.80 5.14
N ASN A 137 -5.05 4.96 4.15
CA ASN A 137 -5.05 5.33 2.74
C ASN A 137 -6.04 6.47 2.45
N GLN A 138 -7.25 6.41 2.96
CA GLN A 138 -8.24 7.48 2.80
C GLN A 138 -7.75 8.83 3.35
N LYS A 139 -7.06 8.83 4.49
CA LYS A 139 -6.46 10.05 5.06
C LYS A 139 -5.30 10.55 4.20
N PHE A 140 -4.52 9.64 3.64
CA PHE A 140 -3.40 9.95 2.76
C PHE A 140 -3.88 10.58 1.45
N GLU A 141 -4.85 9.96 0.77
CA GLU A 141 -5.47 10.46 -0.46
C GLU A 141 -6.07 11.86 -0.26
N LYS A 142 -6.84 12.04 0.83
CA LYS A 142 -7.38 13.36 1.17
C LYS A 142 -6.29 14.42 1.35
N ALA A 143 -5.18 14.07 1.99
CA ALA A 143 -4.06 14.99 2.16
C ALA A 143 -3.37 15.31 0.81
N GLU A 144 -3.28 14.35 -0.11
CA GLU A 144 -2.79 14.60 -1.47
C GLU A 144 -3.73 15.52 -2.27
N GLU A 145 -5.04 15.31 -2.18
CA GLU A 145 -6.05 16.18 -2.79
C GLU A 145 -5.94 17.62 -2.28
N GLU A 146 -5.85 17.82 -0.96
CA GLU A 146 -5.67 19.15 -0.35
C GLU A 146 -4.39 19.86 -0.84
N ILE A 147 -3.31 19.10 -1.12
CA ILE A 147 -2.06 19.67 -1.65
C ILE A 147 -2.25 20.11 -3.10
N LEU A 148 -2.89 19.28 -3.93
CA LEU A 148 -3.17 19.62 -5.33
C LEU A 148 -4.12 20.81 -5.45
N GLU A 149 -5.14 20.88 -4.58
CA GLU A 149 -6.04 22.03 -4.49
C GLU A 149 -5.25 23.31 -4.17
N GLN A 150 -4.38 23.29 -3.16
CA GLN A 150 -3.54 24.45 -2.81
C GLN A 150 -2.64 24.91 -3.98
N LEU A 151 -2.07 23.97 -4.73
CA LEU A 151 -1.25 24.30 -5.90
C LEU A 151 -2.07 24.90 -7.04
N SER A 152 -3.27 24.38 -7.30
CA SER A 152 -4.13 24.89 -8.38
C SER A 152 -4.63 26.32 -8.15
N HIS A 153 -4.77 26.75 -6.88
CA HIS A 153 -5.12 28.14 -6.55
C HIS A 153 -3.97 29.11 -6.85
N ASN A 154 -2.73 28.63 -6.97
CA ASN A 154 -1.57 29.46 -7.25
C ASN A 154 -1.34 29.58 -8.77
N LYS A 155 -1.98 30.59 -9.39
CA LYS A 155 -1.93 30.84 -10.84
C LYS A 155 -0.53 31.13 -11.41
N THR A 156 0.47 31.36 -10.56
CA THR A 156 1.86 31.63 -10.99
C THR A 156 2.67 30.35 -11.17
N LEU A 157 2.21 29.21 -10.64
CA LEU A 157 2.90 27.93 -10.74
C LEU A 157 2.33 27.13 -11.92
N THR A 158 3.15 26.89 -12.94
CA THR A 158 2.78 26.04 -14.08
C THR A 158 3.11 24.59 -13.76
N ALA A 159 2.15 23.67 -13.90
CA ALA A 159 2.40 22.25 -13.69
C ALA A 159 3.57 21.74 -14.56
N GLY A 160 4.52 21.03 -13.96
CA GLY A 160 5.74 20.56 -14.62
C GLY A 160 6.86 21.61 -14.75
N SER A 161 6.67 22.82 -14.23
CA SER A 161 7.77 23.76 -14.00
C SER A 161 8.59 23.36 -12.78
N ARG A 162 9.87 23.75 -12.76
CA ARG A 162 10.76 23.49 -11.61
C ARG A 162 10.22 24.11 -10.32
N GLU A 163 9.63 25.29 -10.42
CA GLU A 163 9.02 26.02 -9.31
C GLU A 163 7.81 25.28 -8.75
N TYR A 164 6.98 24.71 -9.64
CA TYR A 164 5.84 23.87 -9.24
C TYR A 164 6.33 22.60 -8.53
N ASP A 165 7.36 21.93 -9.05
CA ASP A 165 7.89 20.70 -8.45
C ASP A 165 8.48 20.96 -7.06
N ILE A 166 9.19 22.08 -6.88
CA ILE A 166 9.71 22.51 -5.57
C ILE A 166 8.55 22.79 -4.61
N ALA A 167 7.53 23.53 -5.04
CA ALA A 167 6.37 23.85 -4.22
C ALA A 167 5.58 22.59 -3.82
N LEU A 168 5.41 21.65 -4.76
CA LEU A 168 4.79 20.35 -4.52
C LEU A 168 5.56 19.56 -3.48
N ASP A 169 6.88 19.40 -3.63
CA ASP A 169 7.72 18.68 -2.65
C ASP A 169 7.64 19.32 -1.25
N GLN A 170 7.69 20.66 -1.17
CA GLN A 170 7.56 21.38 0.11
C GLN A 170 6.21 21.14 0.78
N LEU A 171 5.10 21.23 0.03
CA LEU A 171 3.76 20.99 0.57
C LEU A 171 3.58 19.54 0.99
N VAL A 172 4.08 18.59 0.19
CA VAL A 172 4.09 17.16 0.52
C VAL A 172 4.82 16.93 1.84
N ARG A 173 6.04 17.43 2.01
CA ARG A 173 6.79 17.25 3.27
C ARG A 173 6.11 17.92 4.46
N LYS A 174 5.52 19.10 4.26
CA LYS A 174 4.79 19.82 5.29
C LYS A 174 3.54 19.08 5.78
N LYS A 175 2.79 18.45 4.87
CA LYS A 175 1.51 17.78 5.18
C LYS A 175 1.66 16.31 5.54
N LEU A 176 2.56 15.60 4.87
CA LEU A 176 2.71 14.15 4.96
C LEU A 176 3.96 13.72 5.76
N GLY A 177 4.85 14.65 6.09
CA GLY A 177 6.13 14.37 6.74
C GLY A 177 7.21 13.96 5.76
N GLU A 178 8.32 13.41 6.26
CA GLU A 178 9.40 12.89 5.41
C GLU A 178 9.11 11.44 5.01
N PRO A 179 9.33 11.06 3.73
CA PRO A 179 9.24 9.67 3.32
C PRO A 179 10.36 8.86 3.97
N GLN A 180 10.07 7.60 4.34
CA GLN A 180 11.07 6.72 4.91
C GLN A 180 12.19 6.44 3.89
N LYS A 181 13.44 6.60 4.34
CA LYS A 181 14.62 6.22 3.55
C LYS A 181 14.71 4.69 3.55
N MET A 182 14.74 4.11 2.35
CA MET A 182 14.72 2.67 2.09
C MET A 182 16.10 2.15 1.74
#